data_AF-P36576-F1
#
_entry.id   AF-P36576-F1
#
_cell.length_a   1.000
_cell.length_b   1.000
_cell.length_c   1.000
_cell.angle_alpha   90.00
_cell.angle_beta   90.00
_cell.angle_gamma   90.00
#
_symmetry.space_group_name_H-M   'P 1'
#
loop_
_entity.id
_entity.type
_entity.pdbx_description
1 polymer ?
#
loop_
_entity_poly.entity_id
_entity_poly.type
_entity_poly.pdbx_seq_one_letter_code
_entity_poly.pdbx_strand_id
1 'polypeptide(L)'
;LKHEDTNLASSTILRPGMNKELLGILVSYKVKVNLMVSYGGILGGLPASDVGVELPLILIHPKPPHGERAVATSSEDIVVEEFTQQNSQTQS
;
A
#
# COMPACT_ATOMS: atom_id res chain seq x y z
N LEU A 1 -0.52 -13.78 4.96
CA LEU A 1 -1.56 -12.83 5.43
C LEU A 1 -1.93 -12.97 6.90
N LYS A 2 -1.46 -14.02 7.59
CA LYS A 2 -1.81 -14.25 9.00
C LYS A 2 -0.95 -13.45 9.98
N HIS A 3 0.13 -12.81 9.53
CA HIS A 3 0.96 -12.01 10.41
C HIS A 3 0.33 -10.63 10.59
N GLU A 4 0.25 -10.20 11.83
CA GLU A 4 -0.40 -8.96 12.25
C GLU A 4 0.22 -7.71 11.60
N ASP A 5 1.53 -7.73 11.36
CA ASP A 5 2.32 -6.67 10.74
C ASP A 5 2.33 -6.69 9.20
N THR A 6 1.57 -7.61 8.58
CA THR A 6 1.52 -7.72 7.12
C THR A 6 0.82 -6.50 6.52
N ASN A 7 1.59 -5.65 5.85
CA ASN A 7 1.09 -4.51 5.08
C ASN A 7 1.01 -4.79 3.57
N LEU A 8 0.32 -3.91 2.84
CA LEU A 8 0.41 -3.86 1.38
C LEU A 8 1.86 -3.60 0.95
N ALA A 9 2.29 -4.27 -0.11
CA ALA A 9 3.64 -4.08 -0.64
C ALA A 9 3.87 -2.63 -1.09
N SER A 10 5.07 -2.10 -0.88
CA SER A 10 5.42 -0.78 -1.43
C SER A 10 5.50 -0.83 -2.96
N SER A 11 5.23 0.30 -3.63
CA SER A 11 5.39 0.45 -5.08
C SER A 11 6.84 0.16 -5.49
N THR A 12 7.02 -0.62 -6.56
CA THR A 12 8.34 -0.92 -7.11
C THR A 12 8.92 0.31 -7.81
N ILE A 13 10.05 0.81 -7.32
CA ILE A 13 10.74 1.96 -7.90
C ILE A 13 11.71 1.47 -8.99
N LEU A 14 11.41 1.77 -10.25
CA LEU A 14 12.27 1.43 -11.39
C LEU A 14 13.25 2.57 -11.67
N ARG A 15 14.55 2.28 -11.63
CA ARG A 15 15.60 3.22 -12.07
C ARG A 15 15.88 3.03 -13.57
N PRO A 16 16.31 4.08 -14.29
CA PRO A 16 16.74 3.94 -15.67
C PRO A 16 17.83 2.85 -15.81
N GLY A 17 17.71 1.99 -16.82
CA GLY A 17 18.65 0.89 -17.09
C GLY A 17 18.39 -0.42 -16.31
N MET A 18 17.41 -0.45 -15.40
CA MET A 18 17.07 -1.65 -14.65
C MET A 18 16.20 -2.60 -15.50
N ASN A 19 16.57 -3.88 -15.58
CA ASN A 19 15.76 -4.89 -16.25
C ASN A 19 14.58 -5.29 -15.34
N LYS A 20 13.36 -5.04 -15.79
CA LYS A 20 12.12 -5.32 -15.07
C LYS A 20 11.92 -6.81 -14.77
N GLU A 21 12.35 -7.68 -15.68
CA GLU A 21 12.17 -9.13 -15.58
C GLU A 21 12.99 -9.74 -14.43
N LEU A 22 14.08 -9.07 -14.04
CA LEU A 22 14.96 -9.50 -12.96
C LEU A 22 14.46 -9.09 -11.56
N LEU A 23 13.43 -8.26 -11.46
CA LEU A 23 12.93 -7.75 -10.17
C LEU A 23 11.88 -8.65 -9.51
N GLY A 24 11.41 -9.69 -10.22
CA GLY A 24 10.35 -10.57 -9.73
C GLY A 24 8.99 -9.89 -9.79
N ILE A 25 8.32 -9.74 -8.65
CA ILE A 25 6.98 -9.15 -8.57
C ILE A 25 7.08 -7.62 -8.62
N LEU A 26 6.45 -7.02 -9.62
CA LEU A 26 6.29 -5.57 -9.73
C LEU A 26 4.95 -5.15 -9.12
N VAL A 27 4.99 -4.18 -8.22
CA VAL A 27 3.81 -3.64 -7.54
C VAL A 27 3.64 -2.17 -7.94
N SER A 28 2.46 -1.81 -8.42
CA SER A 28 2.07 -0.43 -8.69
C SER A 28 0.65 -0.19 -8.21
N TYR A 29 0.36 1.04 -7.82
CA TYR A 29 -0.94 1.45 -7.32
C TYR A 29 -1.50 2.58 -8.18
N LYS A 30 -2.83 2.64 -8.26
CA LYS A 30 -3.57 3.72 -8.92
C LYS A 30 -4.79 4.10 -8.11
N VAL A 31 -5.10 5.39 -8.11
CA VAL A 31 -6.38 5.91 -7.65
C VAL A 31 -7.32 5.90 -8.85
N LYS A 32 -8.47 5.25 -8.73
CA LYS A 32 -9.52 5.27 -9.76
C LYS A 32 -10.73 6.03 -9.21
N VAL A 33 -11.14 7.07 -9.93
CA VAL A 33 -12.37 7.81 -9.66
C VAL A 33 -13.38 7.41 -10.73
N ASN A 34 -14.51 6.83 -10.33
CA ASN A 34 -15.60 6.45 -11.24
C ASN A 34 -16.85 7.27 -10.90
N LEU A 35 -17.51 7.78 -11.93
CA LEU A 35 -18.75 8.53 -11.84
C LEU A 35 -19.84 7.76 -12.57
N MET A 36 -20.87 7.36 -11.84
CA MET A 36 -22.11 6.86 -12.42
C MET A 36 -23.01 8.04 -12.77
N VAL A 37 -23.17 8.30 -14.07
CA VAL A 37 -24.04 9.35 -14.59
C VAL A 37 -25.39 8.72 -14.97
N SER A 38 -26.37 8.88 -14.09
CA SER A 38 -27.76 8.55 -14.40
C SER A 38 -28.42 9.71 -15.13
N TYR A 39 -29.04 9.43 -16.28
CA TYR A 39 -29.86 10.41 -17.01
C TYR A 39 -31.21 10.62 -16.29
N GLY A 40 -31.18 11.20 -15.08
CA GLY A 40 -32.38 11.51 -14.31
C GLY A 40 -33.14 12.71 -14.89
N GLY A 41 -34.14 12.47 -15.75
CA GLY A 41 -35.07 13.50 -16.23
C GLY A 41 -36.10 13.00 -17.25
N ILE A 42 -37.39 13.06 -16.89
CA ILE A 42 -38.65 12.78 -17.63
C ILE A 42 -38.93 11.42 -18.30
N LEU A 43 -37.95 10.64 -18.76
CA LEU A 43 -38.20 9.32 -19.38
C LEU A 43 -37.41 8.21 -18.66
N GLY A 44 -38.03 7.61 -17.65
CA GLY A 44 -37.40 6.66 -16.72
C GLY A 44 -36.94 5.32 -17.32
N GLY A 45 -35.89 5.32 -18.15
CA GLY A 45 -35.37 4.09 -18.73
C GLY A 45 -34.01 4.15 -19.44
N LEU A 46 -33.23 5.23 -19.30
CA LEU A 46 -31.92 5.30 -19.95
C LEU A 46 -30.81 4.67 -19.10
N PRO A 47 -29.91 3.86 -19.70
CA PRO A 47 -28.81 3.22 -18.98
C PRO A 47 -27.87 4.28 -18.42
N ALA A 48 -27.50 4.18 -17.14
CA ALA A 48 -26.47 5.03 -16.56
C ALA A 48 -25.13 4.82 -17.30
N SER A 49 -24.38 5.89 -17.56
CA SER A 49 -23.02 5.79 -18.10
C SER A 49 -22.00 5.82 -16.95
N ASP A 50 -20.97 4.99 -17.05
CA ASP A 50 -19.82 5.02 -16.15
C ASP A 50 -18.69 5.82 -16.78
N VAL A 51 -18.17 6.82 -16.06
CA VAL A 51 -17.05 7.66 -16.49
C VAL A 51 -15.94 7.51 -15.46
N GLY A 52 -14.80 6.96 -15.88
CA GLY A 52 -13.65 6.70 -15.00
C GLY A 52 -12.41 7.52 -15.37
N VAL A 53 -11.69 8.02 -14.36
CA VAL A 53 -10.32 8.55 -14.49
C VAL A 53 -9.38 7.86 -13.52
N GLU A 54 -8.10 7.74 -13.90
CA GLU A 54 -7.07 7.06 -13.10
C GLU A 54 -5.85 7.95 -12.90
N LEU A 55 -5.28 7.94 -11.68
CA LEU A 55 -4.04 8.63 -11.33
C LEU A 55 -3.04 7.65 -10.70
N PRO A 56 -1.79 7.56 -11.17
CA PRO A 56 -0.79 6.68 -10.56
C PRO A 56 -0.40 7.20 -9.17
N LEU A 57 -0.13 6.28 -8.23
CA LEU A 57 0.34 6.61 -6.88
C LEU A 57 1.56 5.75 -6.48
N ILE A 58 2.44 6.34 -5.66
CA ILE A 58 3.59 5.65 -5.07
C ILE A 58 3.30 5.41 -3.60
N LEU A 59 3.09 4.14 -3.23
CA LEU A 59 2.89 3.71 -1.85
C LEU A 59 4.23 3.25 -1.28
N ILE A 60 4.71 3.87 -0.21
CA ILE A 60 5.95 3.49 0.46
C ILE A 60 5.77 3.56 1.97
N HIS A 61 6.61 2.84 2.71
CA HIS A 61 6.67 2.95 4.16
C HIS A 61 7.03 4.39 4.57
N PRO A 62 6.50 4.85 5.72
CA PRO A 62 6.84 6.15 6.25
C PRO A 62 8.34 6.24 6.52
N LYS A 63 8.89 7.45 6.39
CA LYS A 63 10.28 7.70 6.76
C LYS A 63 10.42 7.50 8.27
N PRO A 64 11.44 6.76 8.74
CA PRO A 64 11.73 6.67 10.17
C PRO A 64 11.96 8.07 10.78
N PRO A 65 11.62 8.27 12.07
CA PRO A 65 11.82 9.54 12.74
C PRO A 65 13.29 9.99 12.72
N HIS A 66 13.52 11.27 12.44
CA HIS A 66 14.86 11.87 12.47
C HIS A 66 15.33 11.99 13.94
N GLY A 67 16.27 11.13 14.36
CA GLY A 67 16.83 11.14 15.72
C GLY A 67 16.95 9.77 16.37
N GLU A 68 16.30 8.76 15.78
CA GLU A 68 16.30 7.38 16.24
C GLU A 68 16.84 6.47 15.13
N ARG A 69 18.00 6.84 14.56
CA ARG A 69 18.91 5.75 14.15
C ARG A 69 19.14 5.01 15.47
N ALA A 70 19.07 3.69 15.46
CA ALA A 70 19.66 2.87 16.54
C ALA A 70 21.18 3.12 16.57
N VAL A 71 21.58 4.34 16.87
CA VAL A 71 22.83 4.62 17.53
C VAL A 71 22.59 3.97 18.87
N ALA A 72 23.31 2.90 19.14
CA ALA A 72 23.38 2.25 20.44
C ALA A 72 23.99 3.23 21.47
N THR A 73 23.28 4.33 21.70
CA THR A 73 23.60 5.45 22.60
C THR A 73 22.31 5.83 23.34
N SER A 74 21.54 4.85 23.80
CA SER A 74 20.74 4.98 25.01
C SER A 74 21.31 3.94 25.98
N SER A 75 21.44 4.31 27.26
CA SER A 75 21.85 3.42 28.34
C SER A 75 20.72 2.44 28.71
N GLU A 76 19.99 1.96 27.72
CA GLU A 76 18.85 1.08 27.89
C GLU A 76 19.32 -0.36 27.67
N ASP A 77 18.84 -1.26 28.52
CA ASP A 77 19.12 -2.68 28.40
C ASP A 77 18.53 -3.21 27.08
N ILE A 78 19.29 -4.05 26.38
CA ILE A 78 18.81 -4.72 25.17
C ILE A 78 17.66 -5.65 25.58
N VAL A 79 16.45 -5.34 25.10
CA VAL A 79 15.29 -6.23 25.24
C VAL A 79 15.40 -7.33 24.18
N VAL A 80 15.43 -8.60 24.62
CA VAL A 80 15.43 -9.75 23.71
C VAL A 80 13.99 -10.17 23.46
N GLU A 81 13.54 -10.06 22.21
CA GLU A 81 12.22 -10.49 21.75
C GLU A 81 12.32 -11.72 20.85
N GLU A 82 11.26 -12.52 20.80
CA GLU A 82 11.17 -13.68 19.92
C GLU A 82 10.90 -13.23 18.47
N PHE A 83 11.62 -13.79 17.49
CA PHE A 83 11.44 -13.42 16.07
C PHE A 83 10.20 -14.05 15.41
N THR A 84 9.41 -14.84 16.15
CA THR A 84 8.20 -15.44 15.61
C THR A 84 7.13 -14.36 15.42
N GLN A 85 6.64 -14.21 14.19
CA GLN A 85 5.59 -13.25 13.88
C GLN A 85 4.29 -13.66 14.58
N GLN A 86 3.69 -12.72 15.31
CA GLN A 86 2.42 -12.93 15.99
C GLN A 86 1.29 -13.11 14.96
N ASN A 87 0.55 -14.22 15.07
CA ASN A 87 -0.57 -14.53 14.19
C ASN A 87 -1.81 -13.72 14.61
N SER A 88 -2.42 -12.99 13.67
CA SER A 88 -3.60 -12.15 13.88
C SER A 88 -4.90 -12.91 14.18
N GLN A 89 -4.89 -14.24 14.22
CA GLN A 89 -6.03 -15.06 14.61
C GLN A 89 -6.16 -15.11 16.14
N THR A 90 -6.36 -13.95 16.78
CA THR A 90 -6.80 -13.81 18.18
C THR A 90 -7.71 -12.57 18.33
N GLN A 91 -8.82 -12.54 17.59
CA GLN A 91 -10.10 -11.89 17.97
C GLN A 91 -11.09 -12.08 16.81
N SER A 92 -12.24 -12.71 17.10
CA SER A 92 -13.39 -12.81 16.20
C SER A 92 -14.12 -11.50 16.05
#